data_AF-A0A1F9XQ18-F1
#
_entry.id   AF-A0A1F9XQ18-F1
#
_cell.length_a   1.000
_cell.length_b   1.000
_cell.length_c   1.000
_cell.angle_alpha   90.00
_cell.angle_beta   90.00
_cell.angle_gamma   90.00
#
_symmetry.space_group_name_H-M   'P 1'
#
loop_
_entity.id
_entity.type
_entity.pdbx_description
1 polymer ?
#
loop_
_entity_poly.entity_id
_entity_poly.type
_entity_poly.pdbx_seq_one_letter_code
_entity_poly.pdbx_strand_id
1 'polypeptide(L)'
;MAKTKILRLAMLAATGAVFFIYAWENLQATKLGYRIEGLRREIKDLENTNSYLKKEIRASLAPEKLQTEALKIGLVYPEPDALVLLEDKNSYKPAKGWLAQLFGFTSRRIKT
;
A
#
# COMPACT_ATOMS: atom_id res chain seq x y z
N MET A 1 -19.80 -1.53 63.90
CA MET A 1 -19.67 -0.30 63.07
C MET A 1 -18.51 -0.29 62.06
N ALA A 2 -17.46 -1.11 62.20
CA ALA A 2 -16.33 -1.09 61.25
C ALA A 2 -16.68 -1.62 59.84
N LYS A 3 -17.50 -2.68 59.75
CA LYS A 3 -17.91 -3.30 58.48
C LYS A 3 -18.65 -2.34 57.54
N THR A 4 -19.50 -1.45 58.09
CA THR A 4 -20.24 -0.46 57.28
C THR A 4 -19.36 0.65 56.74
N LYS A 5 -18.29 1.03 57.46
CA LYS A 5 -17.30 1.99 56.96
C LYS A 5 -16.49 1.40 55.80
N ILE A 6 -16.06 0.15 55.92
CA ILE A 6 -15.35 -0.57 54.85
C ILE A 6 -16.23 -0.71 53.60
N LEU A 7 -17.51 -1.03 53.78
CA LEU A 7 -18.46 -1.17 52.67
C LEU A 7 -18.68 0.16 51.92
N ARG A 8 -18.76 1.28 52.65
CA ARG A 8 -18.86 2.63 52.06
C ARG A 8 -17.59 3.02 51.31
N LEU A 9 -16.41 2.70 51.84
CA LEU A 9 -15.13 2.93 51.17
C LEU A 9 -15.00 2.08 49.91
N ALA A 10 -15.41 0.81 49.96
CA ALA A 10 -15.42 -0.07 48.80
C ALA A 10 -16.38 0.42 47.71
N MET A 11 -17.56 0.90 48.08
CA MET A 11 -18.50 1.52 47.13
C MET A 11 -17.90 2.76 46.47
N LEU A 12 -17.27 3.66 47.23
CA LEU A 12 -16.58 4.83 46.68
C LEU A 12 -15.45 4.45 45.72
N ALA A 13 -14.63 3.47 46.10
CA ALA A 13 -13.56 2.96 45.25
C ALA A 13 -14.10 2.34 43.95
N ALA A 14 -15.19 1.57 44.04
CA ALA A 14 -15.84 0.98 42.87
C ALA A 14 -16.40 2.06 41.94
N THR A 15 -17.07 3.09 42.47
CA THR A 15 -17.55 4.21 41.67
C THR A 15 -16.39 4.95 40.99
N GLY A 16 -15.29 5.20 41.71
CA GLY A 16 -14.08 5.80 41.15
C GLY A 16 -13.46 4.97 40.02
N ALA A 17 -13.41 3.65 40.19
CA ALA A 17 -12.89 2.74 39.16
C ALA A 17 -13.73 2.77 37.88
N VAL A 18 -15.06 2.85 37.98
CA VAL A 18 -15.95 2.97 36.82
C VAL A 18 -15.67 4.26 36.04
N PHE A 19 -15.55 5.39 36.73
CA PHE A 19 -15.21 6.67 36.09
C PHE A 19 -13.83 6.64 35.44
N PHE A 20 -12.85 5.99 36.09
CA PHE A 20 -11.51 5.84 35.55
C PHE A 20 -11.50 5.02 34.26
N ILE A 21 -12.18 3.87 34.23
CA ILE A 21 -12.31 3.04 33.02
C ILE A 21 -13.00 3.81 31.91
N TYR A 22 -14.09 4.53 32.23
CA TYR A 22 -14.80 5.34 31.25
C TYR A 22 -13.92 6.45 30.64
N ALA A 23 -13.14 7.16 31.47
CA ALA A 23 -12.20 8.16 30.98
C ALA A 23 -11.08 7.53 30.14
N TRP A 24 -10.61 6.33 30.53
CA TRP A 24 -9.56 5.60 29.83
C TRP A 24 -9.97 5.15 28.42
N GLU A 25 -11.20 4.64 28.26
CA GLU A 25 -11.76 4.28 26.95
C GLU A 25 -11.81 5.48 26.00
N ASN A 26 -12.26 6.65 26.50
CA ASN A 26 -12.30 7.88 25.72
C ASN A 26 -10.89 8.36 25.28
N LEU A 27 -9.89 8.23 26.15
CA LEU A 27 -8.49 8.52 25.81
C LEU A 27 -7.94 7.56 24.76
N GLN A 28 -8.26 6.27 24.85
CA GLN A 28 -7.85 5.29 23.84
C GLN A 28 -8.52 5.54 22.49
N ALA A 29 -9.83 5.83 22.47
CA ALA A 29 -10.56 6.16 21.25
C ALA A 29 -9.97 7.38 20.54
N THR A 30 -9.57 8.40 21.31
CA THR A 30 -8.93 9.61 20.78
C THR A 30 -7.56 9.30 20.18
N LYS A 31 -6.71 8.52 20.87
CA LYS A 31 -5.40 8.10 20.36
C LYS A 31 -5.53 7.24 19.09
N LEU A 32 -6.53 6.37 19.02
CA LEU A 32 -6.79 5.54 17.86
C LEU A 32 -7.26 6.39 16.66
N GLY A 33 -8.15 7.35 16.90
CA GLY A 33 -8.62 8.29 15.89
C GLY A 33 -7.48 9.09 15.24
N TYR A 34 -6.55 9.62 16.04
CA TYR A 34 -5.37 10.31 15.51
C TYR A 34 -4.45 9.40 14.69
N ARG A 35 -4.28 8.13 15.09
CA ARG A 35 -3.51 7.15 14.33
C ARG A 35 -4.15 6.83 12.98
N ILE A 36 -5.47 6.66 12.96
CA ILE A 36 -6.23 6.40 11.73
C ILE A 36 -6.15 7.60 10.78
N GLU A 37 -6.34 8.81 11.29
CA GLU A 37 -6.25 10.03 10.48
C GLU A 37 -4.82 10.25 9.96
N GLY A 38 -3.80 9.94 10.76
CA GLY A 38 -2.40 9.95 10.32
C GLY A 38 -2.15 8.99 9.15
N LEU A 39 -2.54 7.72 9.31
CA LEU A 39 -2.41 6.70 8.26
C LEU A 39 -3.20 7.08 6.98
N ARG A 40 -4.38 7.68 7.14
CA ARG A 40 -5.19 8.12 6.00
C ARG A 40 -4.52 9.24 5.20
N ARG A 41 -3.85 10.16 5.88
CA ARG A 41 -3.08 11.23 5.23
C ARG A 41 -1.88 10.66 4.49
N GLU A 42 -1.18 9.71 5.09
CA GLU A 42 -0.03 9.04 4.47
C GLU A 42 -0.41 8.29 3.19
N ILE A 43 -1.52 7.53 3.21
CA ILE A 43 -2.05 6.85 2.01
C ILE A 43 -2.36 7.87 0.91
N LYS A 44 -3.02 8.97 1.26
CA LYS A 44 -3.38 10.02 0.29
C LYS A 44 -2.13 10.67 -0.33
N ASP A 45 -1.09 10.88 0.46
CA ASP A 45 0.17 11.46 0.00
C ASP A 45 0.92 10.50 -0.95
N LEU A 46 0.96 9.22 -0.60
CA LEU A 46 1.49 8.15 -1.45
C LEU A 46 0.73 8.03 -2.78
N GLU A 47 -0.61 8.09 -2.76
CA GLU A 47 -1.44 8.06 -3.97
C GLU A 47 -1.19 9.27 -4.87
N ASN A 48 -1.10 10.46 -4.29
CA ASN A 48 -0.80 11.69 -5.02
C ASN A 48 0.58 11.62 -5.67
N THR A 49 1.59 11.16 -4.92
CA THR A 49 2.96 10.98 -5.41
C THR A 49 3.01 9.96 -6.55
N ASN A 50 2.31 8.82 -6.39
CA ASN A 50 2.23 7.81 -7.44
C ASN A 50 1.56 8.34 -8.72
N SER A 51 0.47 9.11 -8.56
CA SER A 51 -0.21 9.76 -9.68
C SER A 51 0.70 10.76 -10.39
N TYR A 52 1.45 11.57 -9.63
CA TYR A 52 2.44 12.50 -10.17
C TYR A 52 3.54 11.77 -10.95
N LEU A 53 4.17 10.77 -10.35
CA LEU A 53 5.22 9.97 -10.99
C LEU A 53 4.73 9.27 -12.26
N LYS A 54 3.50 8.74 -12.26
CA LYS A 54 2.89 8.17 -13.47
C LYS A 54 2.72 9.20 -14.57
N LYS A 55 2.32 10.43 -14.24
CA LYS A 55 2.23 11.52 -15.21
C LYS A 55 3.60 11.89 -15.74
N GLU A 56 4.61 11.97 -14.88
CA GLU A 56 5.99 12.27 -15.25
C GLU A 56 6.60 11.19 -16.16
N ILE A 57 6.37 9.91 -15.85
CA ILE A 57 6.75 8.79 -16.70
C ILE A 57 6.09 8.91 -18.08
N ARG A 58 4.78 9.16 -18.14
CA ARG A 58 4.09 9.35 -19.43
C ARG A 58 4.60 10.56 -20.19
N ALA A 59 4.93 11.65 -19.51
CA ALA A 59 5.48 12.85 -20.12
C ALA A 59 6.92 12.63 -20.62
N SER A 60 7.70 11.79 -19.94
CA SER A 60 9.08 11.46 -20.31
C SER A 60 9.13 10.41 -21.42
N LEU A 61 8.24 9.41 -21.37
CA LEU A 61 8.03 8.42 -22.42
C LEU A 61 7.08 8.92 -23.51
N ALA A 62 6.70 10.19 -23.50
CA ALA A 62 5.87 10.76 -24.54
C ALA A 62 6.61 10.57 -25.89
N PRO A 63 5.94 10.00 -26.92
CA PRO A 63 6.57 9.70 -28.20
C PRO A 63 7.30 10.90 -28.81
N GLU A 64 6.74 12.09 -28.62
CA GLU A 64 7.29 13.37 -29.09
C GLU A 64 8.67 13.69 -28.48
N LYS A 65 8.85 13.44 -27.17
CA LYS A 65 10.16 13.62 -26.51
C LYS A 65 11.17 12.58 -26.97
N LEU A 66 10.74 11.32 -27.08
CA LEU A 66 11.58 10.23 -27.56
C LEU A 66 12.04 10.46 -29.01
N GLN A 67 11.14 10.95 -29.87
CA GLN A 67 11.47 11.32 -31.25
C GLN A 67 12.47 12.49 -31.28
N THR A 68 12.26 13.52 -30.46
CA THR A 68 13.16 14.67 -30.39
C THR A 68 14.56 14.28 -29.92
N GLU A 69 14.67 13.43 -28.89
CA GLU A 69 15.95 12.88 -28.42
C GLU A 69 16.60 11.98 -29.47
N ALA A 70 15.83 11.09 -30.11
CA ALA A 70 16.31 10.20 -31.17
C ALA A 70 16.88 10.99 -32.37
N LEU A 71 16.21 12.07 -32.77
CA LEU A 71 16.68 12.96 -33.84
C LEU A 71 18.00 13.66 -33.47
N LYS A 72 18.17 14.08 -32.20
CA LYS A 72 19.43 14.70 -31.74
C LYS A 72 20.62 13.74 -31.82
N ILE A 73 20.40 12.45 -31.60
CA ILE A 73 21.44 11.41 -31.70
C ILE A 73 21.54 10.80 -33.11
N GLY A 74 20.89 11.40 -34.11
CA GLY A 74 21.00 11.02 -35.52
C GLY A 74 20.24 9.75 -35.90
N LEU A 75 19.31 9.29 -35.06
CA LEU A 75 18.43 8.18 -35.42
C LEU A 75 17.36 8.65 -36.41
N VAL A 76 17.18 7.87 -37.47
CA VAL A 76 16.18 8.09 -38.52
C VAL A 76 15.11 7.02 -38.38
N TYR A 77 13.85 7.42 -38.58
CA TYR A 77 12.73 6.47 -38.54
C TYR A 77 12.88 5.47 -39.70
N PRO A 78 12.89 4.14 -39.44
CA PRO A 78 13.00 3.16 -40.50
C PRO A 78 11.73 3.18 -41.37
N GLU A 79 11.88 2.93 -42.67
CA GLU A 79 10.72 2.75 -43.55
C GLU A 79 9.90 1.52 -43.10
N PRO A 80 8.55 1.55 -43.24
CA PRO A 80 7.68 0.48 -42.73
C PRO A 80 8.02 -0.93 -43.23
N ASP A 81 8.55 -1.03 -44.45
CA ASP A 81 8.96 -2.29 -45.09
C ASP A 81 10.27 -2.88 -44.55
N ALA A 82 11.03 -2.13 -43.73
CA ALA A 82 12.27 -2.60 -43.13
C ALA A 82 12.05 -3.34 -41.79
N LEU A 83 10.80 -3.42 -41.30
CA LEU A 83 10.47 -4.05 -40.02
C LEU A 83 10.32 -5.56 -40.18
N VAL A 84 11.38 -6.31 -39.84
CA VAL A 84 11.32 -7.77 -39.72
C VAL A 84 10.96 -8.14 -38.28
N LEU A 85 9.74 -8.61 -38.03
CA LEU A 85 9.38 -9.21 -36.75
C LEU A 85 10.12 -10.54 -36.58
N LEU A 86 11.14 -10.54 -35.73
CA LEU A 86 11.78 -11.76 -35.28
C LEU A 86 10.84 -12.47 -34.31
N GLU A 87 10.42 -13.68 -34.67
CA GLU A 87 9.64 -14.55 -33.81
C GLU A 87 10.49 -14.89 -32.57
N ASP A 88 10.08 -14.37 -31.41
CA ASP A 88 10.79 -14.58 -30.15
C ASP A 88 10.70 -16.05 -29.73
N LYS A 89 11.65 -16.85 -30.22
CA LYS A 89 11.88 -18.23 -29.79
C LYS A 89 12.30 -18.32 -28.32
N ASN A 90 12.43 -17.20 -27.63
CA ASN A 90 12.75 -17.11 -26.21
C ASN A 90 11.55 -16.62 -25.39
N SER A 91 10.33 -16.98 -25.81
CA SER A 91 9.17 -16.95 -24.92
C SER A 91 9.56 -17.63 -23.60
N TYR A 92 9.64 -16.84 -22.53
CA TYR A 92 10.04 -17.24 -21.18
C TYR A 92 9.54 -18.66 -20.87
N LYS A 93 10.44 -19.65 -20.88
CA LYS A 93 10.12 -20.98 -20.34
C LYS A 93 9.84 -20.78 -18.86
N PRO A 94 8.61 -21.08 -18.35
CA PRO A 94 8.37 -21.02 -16.92
C PRO A 94 9.38 -21.93 -16.24
N ALA A 95 10.10 -21.41 -15.25
CA ALA A 95 11.15 -22.13 -14.55
C ALA A 95 10.57 -23.43 -13.96
N LYS A 96 10.70 -24.55 -14.68
CA LYS A 96 10.39 -25.91 -14.23
C LYS A 96 11.53 -26.40 -13.33
N GLY A 97 11.82 -25.65 -12.28
CA GLY A 97 12.81 -26.00 -11.27
C GLY A 97 12.13 -26.33 -9.96
N TRP A 98 12.73 -27.23 -9.18
CA TRP A 98 12.32 -27.56 -7.80
C TRP A 98 12.17 -26.31 -6.90
N LEU A 99 12.86 -25.21 -7.22
CA LEU A 99 12.72 -23.91 -6.56
C LEU A 99 11.36 -23.25 -6.78
N ALA A 100 10.74 -23.40 -7.96
CA ALA A 100 9.41 -22.87 -8.23
C ALA A 100 8.32 -23.58 -7.41
N GLN A 101 8.57 -24.83 -7.01
CA GLN A 101 7.70 -25.60 -6.13
C GLN A 101 7.86 -25.18 -4.65
N LEU A 102 9.07 -24.77 -4.24
CA LEU A 102 9.33 -24.23 -2.90
C LEU A 102 8.70 -22.86 -2.66
N PHE A 103 8.68 -22.01 -3.68
CA PHE A 103 8.04 -20.69 -3.64
C PHE A 103 6.65 -20.69 -4.29
N GLY A 104 6.07 -21.88 -4.51
CA GLY A 104 4.75 -22.11 -5.08
C GLY A 104 3.65 -21.50 -4.22
N PHE A 105 3.41 -20.23 -4.48
CA PHE A 105 2.35 -19.38 -3.93
C PHE A 105 1.04 -20.16 -3.89
N THR A 106 0.57 -20.43 -2.67
CA THR A 106 -0.78 -20.89 -2.37
C THR A 106 -1.78 -19.87 -2.90
N SER A 107 -2.19 -20.03 -4.17
CA SER A 107 -3.46 -19.46 -4.61
C SER A 107 -4.55 -20.44 -4.17
N ARG A 108 -4.98 -20.28 -2.91
CA ARG A 108 -6.24 -20.87 -2.44
C ARG A 108 -7.34 -20.31 -3.31
N ARG A 109 -7.82 -21.16 -4.22
CA ARG A 109 -9.09 -21.03 -4.95
C ARG A 109 -10.17 -20.53 -3.97
N ILE A 110 -10.60 -19.28 -4.15
CA ILE A 110 -11.86 -18.80 -3.59
C ILE A 110 -12.95 -19.52 -4.39
N LYS A 111 -13.72 -20.35 -3.68
CA LYS A 111 -14.91 -21.01 -4.19
C LYS A 111 -16.05 -20.02 -3.99
N THR A 112 -16.63 -19.53 -5.08
CA THR A 112 -18.03 -19.07 -5.15
C THR A 112 -18.79 -20.10 -5.96
#